data_AF-A0A8C9C3K8-F1
#
_entry.id   AF-A0A8C9C3K8-F1
#
_cell.length_a   1.000
_cell.length_b   1.000
_cell.length_c   1.000
_cell.angle_alpha   90.00
_cell.angle_beta   90.00
_cell.angle_gamma   90.00
#
_symmetry.space_group_name_H-M   'P 1'
#
loop_
_entity.id
_entity.type
_entity.pdbx_description
1 polymer ?
#
loop_
_entity_poly.entity_id
_entity_poly.type
_entity_poly.pdbx_seq_one_letter_code
_entity_poly.pdbx_strand_id
1 'polypeptide(L)'
;METLSFPRYNVAEIVVHIRNKILTGADGKNLSKNDLSPNPKPEVLHMIYMRALQIVYGIRLEHFYMMPVNSEVMYPHIMEGFLPVSNLFINLDSFLPICRVNDFEIADILYPKAKRTSRFLSGIINFIHFREACRETYMEFLWQYKSSVDKMQQLNTAHQEAIMKLERLDSVPVEEQAEFKQLSDDIQELQQSLNQEFRQKTIVLQEGNSQKKSDISEKTKRLNELKLSVVSLKEVQESLKTKIVDSPEKLKNYKEKMKDTVQKLKNSRQEVMEKYEIYRDSVDCLPSCQLEVQLYQKKIQDLADNREKLTTILKESLNLEDKIESDESELKKLKTEENSFKRLMIVKKEKLATAQFRINKKHEDVKQYKRTVIEDCNKVQEKRGAVYERVTTINQEIQKIKFGIQQLKDAAEREKLKSQVSCYLFPP
;
A
#
# COMPACT_ATOMS: atom_id res chain seq x y z
N MET A 1 -7.33 4.60 -54.60
CA MET A 1 -8.15 4.00 -53.52
C MET A 1 -7.67 4.59 -52.22
N GLU A 2 -8.50 5.37 -51.51
CA GLU A 2 -8.17 5.86 -50.16
C GLU A 2 -7.98 4.65 -49.24
N THR A 3 -6.79 4.49 -48.66
CA THR A 3 -6.53 3.52 -47.61
C THR A 3 -7.40 3.87 -46.40
N LEU A 4 -8.52 3.17 -46.24
CA LEU A 4 -9.44 3.41 -45.13
C LEU A 4 -8.76 3.03 -43.80
N SER A 5 -8.47 4.03 -42.98
CA SER A 5 -7.81 3.89 -41.67
C SER A 5 -8.71 3.23 -40.60
N PHE A 6 -10.02 3.14 -40.86
CA PHE A 6 -11.02 2.54 -39.97
C PHE A 6 -12.28 2.11 -40.75
N PRO A 7 -13.10 1.17 -40.21
CA PRO A 7 -14.34 0.72 -40.83
C PRO A 7 -15.33 1.87 -41.11
N ARG A 8 -15.92 1.89 -42.30
CA ARG A 8 -16.96 2.84 -42.71
C ARG A 8 -18.33 2.21 -42.47
N TYR A 9 -19.19 2.92 -41.76
CA TYR A 9 -20.58 2.54 -41.59
C TYR A 9 -21.44 3.24 -42.65
N ASN A 10 -22.48 2.56 -43.11
CA ASN A 10 -23.52 3.22 -43.91
C ASN A 10 -24.40 4.11 -43.02
N VAL A 11 -25.18 5.01 -43.62
CA VAL A 11 -25.99 5.98 -42.86
C VAL A 11 -26.98 5.31 -41.91
N ALA A 12 -27.49 4.11 -42.24
CA ALA A 12 -28.41 3.39 -41.35
C ALA A 12 -27.72 2.91 -40.08
N GLU A 13 -26.55 2.30 -40.24
CA GLU A 13 -25.70 1.84 -39.13
C GLU A 13 -25.25 3.02 -38.26
N ILE A 14 -24.84 4.13 -38.89
CA ILE A 14 -24.46 5.36 -38.17
C ILE A 14 -25.58 5.84 -37.26
N VAL A 15 -26.82 5.90 -37.76
CA VAL A 15 -27.98 6.30 -36.94
C VAL A 15 -28.16 5.36 -35.75
N VAL A 16 -28.06 4.04 -35.96
CA VAL A 16 -28.19 3.05 -34.88
C VAL A 16 -27.10 3.23 -33.82
N HIS A 17 -25.84 3.37 -34.22
CA HIS A 17 -24.74 3.57 -33.29
C HIS A 17 -24.88 4.89 -32.51
N ILE A 18 -25.24 5.99 -33.19
CA ILE A 18 -25.43 7.28 -32.53
C ILE A 18 -26.57 7.23 -31.50
N ARG A 19 -27.68 6.57 -31.84
CA ARG A 19 -28.81 6.37 -30.91
C ARG A 19 -28.45 5.57 -29.67
N ASN A 20 -27.59 4.56 -29.83
CA ASN A 20 -27.24 3.66 -28.75
C ASN A 20 -26.10 4.18 -27.88
N LYS A 21 -25.19 4.99 -28.45
CA LYS A 21 -23.89 5.30 -27.83
C LYS A 21 -23.62 6.77 -27.61
N ILE A 22 -24.33 7.69 -28.28
CA ILE A 22 -24.03 9.13 -28.23
C ILE A 22 -25.23 9.95 -27.75
N LEU A 23 -26.38 9.81 -28.41
CA LEU A 23 -27.60 10.53 -28.06
C LEU A 23 -28.43 9.74 -27.05
N THR A 24 -29.24 10.43 -26.27
CA THR A 24 -30.07 9.86 -25.20
C THR A 24 -31.51 10.36 -25.29
N GLY A 25 -32.49 9.54 -24.90
CA GLY A 25 -33.89 9.98 -24.79
C GLY A 25 -34.52 10.40 -26.12
N ALA A 26 -35.18 11.57 -26.12
CA ALA A 26 -35.89 12.10 -27.29
C ALA A 26 -34.94 12.41 -28.46
N ASP A 27 -33.74 12.94 -28.18
CA ASP A 27 -32.76 13.31 -29.21
C ASP A 27 -32.33 12.10 -30.06
N GLY A 28 -32.15 10.94 -29.42
CA GLY A 28 -31.86 9.69 -30.12
C GLY A 28 -33.07 9.19 -30.92
N LYS A 29 -34.25 9.17 -30.32
CA LYS A 29 -35.48 8.68 -30.98
C LYS A 29 -35.81 9.48 -32.24
N ASN A 30 -35.60 10.80 -32.20
CA ASN A 30 -35.91 11.71 -33.29
C ASN A 30 -34.87 11.72 -34.41
N LEU A 31 -33.63 11.27 -34.16
CA LEU A 31 -32.59 11.21 -35.17
C LEU A 31 -32.97 10.24 -36.29
N SER A 32 -33.00 10.70 -37.54
CA SER A 32 -33.32 9.88 -38.72
C SER A 32 -32.20 9.90 -39.76
N LYS A 33 -32.29 9.03 -40.78
CA LYS A 33 -31.31 9.01 -41.89
C LYS A 33 -31.30 10.33 -42.67
N ASN A 34 -32.47 10.97 -42.80
CA ASN A 34 -32.65 12.21 -43.56
C ASN A 34 -31.95 13.41 -42.91
N ASP A 35 -31.64 13.32 -41.61
CA ASP A 35 -30.90 14.37 -40.91
C ASP A 35 -29.39 14.32 -41.21
N LEU A 36 -28.90 13.21 -41.77
CA LEU A 36 -27.47 12.96 -42.05
C LEU A 36 -27.16 12.85 -43.54
N SER A 37 -28.14 12.52 -44.38
CA SER A 37 -27.97 12.33 -45.83
C SER A 37 -29.30 12.50 -46.56
N PRO A 38 -29.33 13.09 -47.78
CA PRO A 38 -28.18 13.60 -48.56
C PRO A 38 -27.68 14.97 -48.11
N ASN A 39 -28.49 15.73 -47.35
CA ASN A 39 -28.17 17.07 -46.87
C ASN A 39 -28.14 17.04 -45.34
N PRO A 40 -26.95 16.93 -44.71
CA PRO A 40 -26.86 16.88 -43.27
C PRO A 40 -27.33 18.19 -42.63
N LYS A 41 -28.14 18.11 -41.57
CA LYS A 41 -28.61 19.28 -40.82
C LYS A 41 -27.51 19.73 -39.84
N PRO A 42 -26.98 20.97 -39.96
CA PRO A 42 -25.90 21.45 -39.09
C PRO A 42 -26.21 21.33 -37.60
N GLU A 43 -27.43 21.67 -37.18
CA GLU A 43 -27.84 21.70 -35.78
C GLU A 43 -27.84 20.29 -35.17
N VAL A 44 -28.27 19.28 -35.95
CA VAL A 44 -28.24 17.87 -35.54
C VAL A 44 -26.79 17.38 -35.40
N LEU A 45 -25.91 17.79 -36.31
CA LEU A 45 -24.49 17.44 -36.22
C LEU A 45 -23.79 18.13 -35.04
N HIS A 46 -24.09 19.40 -34.78
CA HIS A 46 -23.56 20.10 -33.61
C HIS A 46 -23.93 19.36 -32.34
N MET A 47 -25.20 18.96 -32.20
CA MET A 47 -25.65 18.15 -31.07
C MET A 47 -24.87 16.83 -30.97
N ILE A 48 -24.74 16.07 -32.06
CA ILE A 48 -24.00 14.79 -32.05
C ILE A 48 -22.54 14.98 -31.65
N TYR A 49 -21.86 15.98 -32.23
CA TYR A 49 -20.45 16.26 -31.93
C TYR A 49 -20.25 16.76 -30.51
N MET A 50 -21.09 17.68 -30.02
CA MET A 50 -21.06 18.12 -28.62
C MET A 50 -21.23 16.93 -27.70
N ARG A 51 -22.25 16.08 -27.90
CA ARG A 51 -22.48 14.88 -27.08
C ARG A 51 -21.29 13.91 -27.12
N ALA A 52 -20.65 13.72 -28.27
CA ALA A 52 -19.46 12.89 -28.38
C ALA A 52 -18.30 13.46 -27.53
N LEU A 53 -18.05 14.77 -27.59
CA LEU A 53 -17.03 15.44 -26.79
C LEU A 53 -17.34 15.38 -25.28
N GLN A 54 -18.60 15.52 -24.88
CA GLN A 54 -19.03 15.35 -23.49
C GLN A 54 -18.72 13.93 -22.99
N ILE A 55 -18.97 12.90 -23.80
CA ILE A 55 -18.71 11.50 -23.45
C ILE A 55 -17.22 11.21 -23.32
N VAL A 56 -16.40 11.75 -24.22
CA VAL A 56 -14.97 11.42 -24.32
C VAL A 56 -14.15 12.24 -23.33
N TYR A 57 -14.36 13.55 -23.27
CA TYR A 57 -13.57 14.47 -22.46
C TYR A 57 -14.24 14.91 -21.16
N GLY A 58 -15.51 14.57 -20.94
CA GLY A 58 -16.25 15.05 -19.75
C GLY A 58 -16.54 16.54 -19.78
N ILE A 59 -16.52 17.16 -20.97
CA ILE A 59 -16.86 18.58 -21.17
C ILE A 59 -18.33 18.78 -20.81
N ARG A 60 -18.69 19.89 -20.16
CA ARG A 60 -20.08 20.27 -19.86
C ARG A 60 -20.60 21.24 -20.92
N LEU A 61 -21.92 21.38 -21.04
CA LEU A 61 -22.54 22.27 -22.03
C LEU A 61 -22.02 23.72 -21.90
N GLU A 62 -21.90 24.22 -20.67
CA GLU A 62 -21.38 25.56 -20.37
C GLU A 62 -19.98 25.84 -20.94
N HIS A 63 -19.13 24.82 -21.08
CA HIS A 63 -17.78 25.00 -21.63
C HIS A 63 -17.81 25.40 -23.11
N PHE A 64 -18.86 25.05 -23.86
CA PHE A 64 -19.02 25.50 -25.23
C PHE A 64 -19.38 26.99 -25.33
N TYR A 65 -19.84 27.60 -24.23
CA TYR A 65 -20.19 29.02 -24.16
C TYR A 65 -19.13 29.85 -23.44
N MET A 66 -17.95 29.28 -23.13
CA MET A 66 -16.86 30.02 -22.51
C MET A 66 -16.16 30.91 -23.54
N MET A 67 -15.98 32.18 -23.19
CA MET A 67 -15.23 33.13 -23.98
C MET A 67 -13.73 33.08 -23.58
N PRO A 68 -12.79 33.08 -24.54
CA PRO A 68 -11.37 33.15 -24.21
C PRO A 68 -11.04 34.44 -23.45
N VAL A 69 -10.22 34.33 -22.42
CA VAL A 69 -9.86 35.46 -21.53
C VAL A 69 -9.15 36.60 -22.27
N ASN A 70 -8.44 36.28 -23.35
CA ASN A 70 -7.69 37.26 -24.15
C ASN A 70 -8.50 37.86 -25.31
N SER A 71 -9.82 37.68 -25.34
CA SER A 71 -10.69 38.23 -26.38
C SER A 71 -11.18 39.62 -25.98
N GLU A 72 -10.57 40.67 -26.53
CA GLU A 72 -11.02 42.06 -26.38
C GLU A 72 -12.23 42.32 -27.29
N VAL A 73 -13.42 41.88 -26.88
CA VAL A 73 -14.67 42.10 -27.61
C VAL A 73 -15.47 43.21 -26.93
N MET A 74 -15.80 44.25 -27.69
CA MET A 74 -16.57 45.42 -27.20
C MET A 74 -17.96 45.03 -26.65
N TYR A 75 -18.59 44.01 -27.24
CA TYR A 75 -19.93 43.52 -26.86
C TYR A 75 -19.97 41.99 -26.73
N PRO A 76 -19.60 41.42 -25.56
CA PRO A 76 -19.49 39.97 -25.37
C PRO A 76 -20.80 39.20 -25.61
N HIS A 77 -21.95 39.78 -25.27
CA HIS A 77 -23.26 39.15 -25.42
C HIS A 77 -23.63 38.81 -26.88
N ILE A 78 -23.10 39.56 -27.86
CA ILE A 78 -23.35 39.28 -29.28
C ILE A 78 -22.63 37.99 -29.71
N MET A 79 -21.57 37.60 -29.00
CA MET A 79 -20.78 36.42 -29.33
C MET A 79 -21.41 35.12 -28.84
N GLU A 80 -22.44 35.17 -27.99
CA GLU A 80 -23.05 33.99 -27.36
C GLU A 80 -23.51 32.93 -28.38
N GLY A 81 -24.02 33.35 -29.53
CA GLY A 81 -24.41 32.44 -30.62
C GLY A 81 -23.23 31.83 -31.39
N PHE A 82 -22.07 32.50 -31.40
CA PHE A 82 -20.86 32.05 -32.11
C PHE A 82 -19.95 31.17 -31.24
N LEU A 83 -19.89 31.44 -29.94
CA LEU A 83 -19.07 30.68 -28.98
C LEU A 83 -19.24 29.16 -29.07
N PRO A 84 -20.46 28.58 -29.12
CA PRO A 84 -20.61 27.13 -29.22
C PRO A 84 -20.05 26.57 -30.53
N VAL A 85 -20.15 27.30 -31.64
CA VAL A 85 -19.59 26.88 -32.94
C VAL A 85 -18.06 26.93 -32.90
N SER A 86 -17.49 28.02 -32.37
CA SER A 86 -16.04 28.20 -32.25
C SER A 86 -15.41 27.16 -31.31
N ASN A 87 -15.96 27.00 -30.11
CA ASN A 87 -15.48 26.03 -29.14
C ASN A 87 -15.69 24.59 -29.63
N LEU A 88 -16.78 24.31 -30.36
CA LEU A 88 -16.98 23.01 -31.00
C LEU A 88 -15.87 22.72 -32.01
N PHE A 89 -15.51 23.69 -32.86
CA PHE A 89 -14.40 23.54 -33.81
C PHE A 89 -13.08 23.24 -33.12
N ILE A 90 -12.70 24.04 -32.12
CA ILE A 90 -11.43 23.88 -31.38
C ILE A 90 -11.33 22.48 -30.76
N ASN A 91 -12.41 22.01 -30.13
CA ASN A 91 -12.43 20.70 -29.50
C ASN A 91 -12.42 19.55 -30.53
N LEU A 92 -13.12 19.71 -31.66
CA LEU A 92 -13.14 18.71 -32.74
C LEU A 92 -11.80 18.63 -33.48
N ASP A 93 -11.11 19.75 -33.65
CA ASP A 93 -9.77 19.80 -34.28
C ASP A 93 -8.76 18.97 -33.48
N SER A 94 -8.89 18.95 -32.14
CA SER A 94 -8.09 18.07 -31.28
C SER A 94 -8.58 16.62 -31.26
N PHE A 95 -9.90 16.40 -31.27
CA PHE A 95 -10.51 15.08 -31.11
C PHE A 95 -10.47 14.20 -32.37
N LEU A 96 -10.74 14.79 -33.54
CA LEU A 96 -10.88 14.05 -34.79
C LEU A 96 -9.60 13.35 -35.25
N PRO A 97 -8.39 13.91 -35.04
CA PRO A 97 -7.13 13.19 -35.28
C PRO A 97 -7.02 11.88 -34.47
N ILE A 98 -7.53 11.86 -33.23
CA ILE A 98 -7.61 10.65 -32.39
C ILE A 98 -8.55 9.62 -33.03
N CYS A 99 -9.64 10.10 -33.63
CA CYS A 99 -10.57 9.30 -34.44
C CYS A 99 -10.06 8.99 -35.86
N ARG A 100 -8.78 9.26 -36.15
CA ARG A 100 -8.09 9.05 -37.45
C ARG A 100 -8.64 9.90 -38.60
N VAL A 101 -9.17 11.08 -38.30
CA VAL A 101 -9.64 12.09 -39.23
C VAL A 101 -8.76 13.34 -39.08
N ASN A 102 -7.92 13.62 -40.07
CA ASN A 102 -6.92 14.70 -39.98
C ASN A 102 -7.22 15.91 -40.89
N ASP A 103 -8.29 15.84 -41.69
CA ASP A 103 -8.64 16.85 -42.70
C ASP A 103 -9.97 17.53 -42.36
N PHE A 104 -10.23 17.74 -41.07
CA PHE A 104 -11.41 18.44 -40.58
C PHE A 104 -11.26 19.95 -40.76
N GLU A 105 -12.31 20.61 -41.20
CA GLU A 105 -12.32 22.05 -41.46
C GLU A 105 -13.55 22.70 -40.82
N ILE A 106 -13.49 24.02 -40.56
CA ILE A 106 -14.64 24.77 -40.03
C ILE A 106 -15.88 24.66 -40.93
N ALA A 107 -15.67 24.49 -42.24
CA ALA A 107 -16.74 24.28 -43.22
C ALA A 107 -17.53 23.00 -42.95
N ASP A 108 -16.96 21.99 -42.28
CA ASP A 108 -17.68 20.75 -41.94
C ASP A 108 -18.67 20.92 -40.79
N ILE A 109 -18.57 22.03 -40.04
CA ILE A 109 -19.52 22.45 -39.00
C ILE A 109 -20.60 23.35 -39.59
N LEU A 110 -20.20 24.30 -40.45
CA LEU A 110 -21.11 25.30 -41.02
C LEU A 110 -21.89 24.79 -42.23
N TYR A 111 -21.23 24.01 -43.10
CA TYR A 111 -21.74 23.55 -44.40
C TYR A 111 -21.43 22.06 -44.61
N PRO A 112 -22.01 21.16 -43.80
CA PRO A 112 -21.66 19.75 -43.79
C PRO A 112 -22.01 19.05 -45.11
N LYS A 113 -21.11 18.16 -45.56
CA LYS A 113 -21.29 17.33 -46.77
C LYS A 113 -21.50 15.87 -46.39
N ALA A 114 -22.59 15.24 -46.86
CA ALA A 114 -22.99 13.89 -46.44
C ALA A 114 -21.87 12.84 -46.44
N LYS A 115 -21.07 12.76 -47.52
CA LYS A 115 -19.96 11.80 -47.60
C LYS A 115 -18.89 12.04 -46.53
N ARG A 116 -18.52 13.31 -46.28
CA ARG A 116 -17.52 13.69 -45.26
C ARG A 116 -18.06 13.45 -43.86
N THR A 117 -19.27 13.92 -43.59
CA THR A 117 -19.98 13.72 -42.32
C THR A 117 -20.12 12.24 -41.95
N SER A 118 -20.60 11.40 -42.87
CA SER A 118 -20.70 9.95 -42.66
C SER A 118 -19.35 9.34 -42.29
N ARG A 119 -18.28 9.86 -42.89
CA ARG A 119 -16.92 9.43 -42.62
C ARG A 119 -16.42 9.86 -41.24
N PHE A 120 -16.71 11.09 -40.81
CA PHE A 120 -16.32 11.58 -39.48
C PHE A 120 -17.07 10.85 -38.38
N LEU A 121 -18.38 10.70 -38.53
CA LEU A 121 -19.21 9.95 -37.60
C LEU A 121 -18.74 8.50 -37.48
N SER A 122 -18.34 7.86 -38.58
CA SER A 122 -17.75 6.52 -38.51
C SER A 122 -16.46 6.48 -37.69
N GLY A 123 -15.62 7.51 -37.78
CA GLY A 123 -14.36 7.58 -37.01
C GLY A 123 -14.63 7.71 -35.52
N ILE A 124 -15.56 8.60 -35.16
CA ILE A 124 -16.01 8.83 -33.79
C ILE A 124 -16.62 7.55 -33.20
N ILE A 125 -17.51 6.87 -33.93
CA ILE A 125 -18.15 5.62 -33.48
C ILE A 125 -17.09 4.54 -33.20
N ASN A 126 -16.13 4.36 -34.11
CA ASN A 126 -15.05 3.39 -33.91
C ASN A 126 -14.19 3.71 -32.67
N PHE A 127 -13.87 4.98 -32.46
CA PHE A 127 -13.15 5.41 -31.26
C PHE A 127 -13.96 5.13 -29.99
N ILE A 128 -15.26 5.42 -29.99
CA ILE A 128 -16.13 5.16 -28.83
C ILE A 128 -16.18 3.66 -28.52
N HIS A 129 -16.34 2.79 -29.51
CA HIS A 129 -16.28 1.33 -29.29
C HIS A 129 -14.94 0.90 -28.71
N PHE A 130 -13.83 1.42 -29.25
CA PHE A 130 -12.49 1.11 -28.73
C PHE A 130 -12.34 1.56 -27.27
N ARG A 131 -12.77 2.79 -26.95
CA ARG A 131 -12.76 3.31 -25.59
C ARG A 131 -13.61 2.48 -24.64
N GLU A 132 -14.79 2.04 -25.06
CA GLU A 132 -15.65 1.17 -24.25
C GLU A 132 -14.95 -0.17 -23.95
N ALA A 133 -14.30 -0.78 -24.94
CA ALA A 133 -13.53 -2.01 -24.73
C ALA A 133 -12.35 -1.78 -23.76
N CYS A 134 -11.64 -0.65 -23.87
CA CYS A 134 -10.58 -0.31 -22.93
C CYS A 134 -11.09 0.06 -21.52
N ARG A 135 -12.34 0.53 -21.42
CA ARG A 135 -12.91 1.02 -20.15
C ARG A 135 -13.02 -0.08 -19.13
N GLU A 136 -13.40 -1.29 -19.53
CA GLU A 136 -13.50 -2.43 -18.61
C GLU A 136 -12.17 -2.70 -17.90
N THR A 137 -11.10 -2.88 -18.67
CA THR A 137 -9.75 -3.06 -18.14
C THR A 137 -9.30 -1.88 -17.28
N TYR A 138 -9.58 -0.64 -17.71
CA TYR A 138 -9.23 0.55 -16.93
C TYR A 138 -9.97 0.62 -15.58
N MET A 139 -11.26 0.30 -15.56
CA MET A 139 -12.06 0.31 -14.34
C MET A 139 -11.61 -0.76 -13.34
N GLU A 140 -11.15 -1.91 -13.83
CA GLU A 140 -10.54 -2.95 -12.99
C GLU A 140 -9.27 -2.43 -12.29
N PHE A 141 -8.35 -1.80 -13.05
CA PHE A 141 -7.17 -1.19 -12.46
C PHE A 141 -7.50 -0.08 -11.46
N LEU A 142 -8.47 0.78 -11.79
CA LEU A 142 -8.91 1.86 -10.90
C LEU A 142 -9.50 1.30 -9.60
N TRP A 143 -10.27 0.21 -9.67
CA TRP A 143 -10.82 -0.47 -8.51
C TRP A 143 -9.74 -1.06 -7.62
N GLN A 144 -8.77 -1.78 -8.20
CA GLN A 144 -7.64 -2.35 -7.46
C GLN A 144 -6.82 -1.28 -6.74
N TYR A 145 -6.54 -0.17 -7.42
CA TYR A 145 -5.84 0.96 -6.83
C TYR A 145 -6.62 1.56 -5.67
N LYS A 146 -7.92 1.84 -5.86
CA LYS A 146 -8.77 2.41 -4.82
C LYS A 146 -8.86 1.49 -3.60
N SER A 147 -9.08 0.20 -3.81
CA SER A 147 -9.11 -0.80 -2.72
C SER A 147 -7.79 -0.85 -1.94
N SER A 148 -6.66 -0.68 -2.62
CA SER A 148 -5.34 -0.64 -1.98
C SER A 148 -5.16 0.62 -1.14
N VAL A 149 -5.61 1.77 -1.63
CA VAL A 149 -5.61 3.04 -0.88
C VAL A 149 -6.51 2.95 0.36
N ASP A 150 -7.71 2.39 0.22
CA ASP A 150 -8.64 2.22 1.35
C ASP A 150 -8.03 1.29 2.42
N LYS A 151 -7.39 0.20 2.02
CA LYS A 151 -6.67 -0.72 2.95
C LYS A 151 -5.50 -0.04 3.64
N MET A 152 -4.74 0.79 2.92
CA MET A 152 -3.64 1.57 3.50
C MET A 152 -4.15 2.56 4.54
N GLN A 153 -5.27 3.24 4.27
CA GLN A 153 -5.89 4.14 5.25
C GLN A 153 -6.36 3.40 6.50
N GLN A 154 -7.03 2.25 6.34
CA GLN A 154 -7.45 1.40 7.46
C GLN A 154 -6.26 0.96 8.33
N LEU A 155 -5.18 0.49 7.70
CA LEU A 155 -3.96 0.11 8.42
C LEU A 155 -3.33 1.29 9.14
N ASN A 156 -3.32 2.47 8.53
CA ASN A 156 -2.76 3.67 9.15
C ASN A 156 -3.58 4.11 10.36
N THR A 157 -4.92 4.03 10.30
CA THR A 157 -5.78 4.28 11.45
C THR A 157 -5.54 3.27 12.57
N ALA A 158 -5.50 1.98 12.25
CA ALA A 158 -5.21 0.93 13.23
C ALA A 158 -3.82 1.09 13.86
N HIS A 159 -2.83 1.53 13.08
CA HIS A 159 -1.48 1.83 13.57
C HIS A 159 -1.49 3.00 14.56
N GLN A 160 -2.20 4.09 14.27
CA GLN A 160 -2.35 5.22 15.20
C GLN A 160 -3.05 4.80 16.49
N GLU A 161 -4.11 3.99 16.41
CA GLU A 161 -4.78 3.46 17.60
C GLU A 161 -3.86 2.56 18.44
N ALA A 162 -3.03 1.75 17.81
CA ALA A 162 -2.05 0.91 18.49
C ALA A 162 -0.98 1.76 19.21
N ILE A 163 -0.50 2.83 18.59
CA ILE A 163 0.42 3.79 19.22
C ILE A 163 -0.23 4.41 20.46
N MET A 164 -1.46 4.91 20.35
CA MET A 164 -2.17 5.51 21.50
C MET A 164 -2.39 4.51 22.64
N LYS A 165 -2.64 3.23 22.33
CA LYS A 165 -2.74 2.17 23.35
C LYS A 165 -1.40 1.91 24.03
N LEU A 166 -0.31 1.90 23.26
CA LEU A 166 1.03 1.70 23.79
C LEU A 166 1.45 2.85 24.70
N GLU A 167 1.19 4.11 24.29
CA GLU A 167 1.44 5.29 25.13
C GLU A 167 0.67 5.24 26.47
N ARG A 168 -0.58 4.75 26.46
CA ARG A 168 -1.38 4.57 27.69
C ARG A 168 -0.82 3.47 28.60
N LEU A 169 -0.27 2.41 28.04
CA LEU A 169 0.31 1.31 28.82
C LEU A 169 1.69 1.69 29.38
N ASP A 170 2.47 2.47 28.64
CA ASP A 170 3.77 2.97 29.09
C ASP A 170 3.65 4.09 30.12
N SER A 171 2.51 4.79 30.18
CA SER A 171 2.24 5.75 31.24
C SER A 171 1.82 5.03 32.52
N VAL A 172 2.77 4.79 33.41
CA VAL A 172 2.47 4.40 34.80
C VAL A 172 1.86 5.60 35.52
N PRO A 173 0.64 5.49 36.08
CA PRO A 173 0.03 6.57 36.84
C PRO A 173 0.95 7.03 37.97
N VAL A 174 1.06 8.34 38.17
CA VAL A 174 1.91 8.93 39.23
C VAL A 174 1.52 8.40 40.61
N GLU A 175 0.26 8.05 40.79
CA GLU A 175 -0.31 7.41 41.98
C GLU A 175 0.30 6.02 42.23
N GLU A 176 0.34 5.15 41.22
CA GLU A 176 0.95 3.81 41.32
C GLU A 176 2.46 3.88 41.55
N GLN A 177 3.15 4.85 40.93
CA GLN A 177 4.57 5.07 41.15
C GLN A 177 4.86 5.56 42.59
N ALA A 178 3.98 6.40 43.14
CA ALA A 178 4.06 6.88 44.51
C ALA A 178 3.78 5.75 45.52
N GLU A 179 2.75 4.93 45.27
CA GLU A 179 2.43 3.75 46.09
C GLU A 179 3.58 2.74 46.08
N PHE A 180 4.17 2.44 44.93
CA PHE A 180 5.31 1.52 44.84
C PHE A 180 6.51 2.03 45.63
N LYS A 181 6.78 3.34 45.56
CA LYS A 181 7.86 3.96 46.31
C LYS A 181 7.61 3.89 47.81
N GLN A 182 6.39 4.21 48.24
CA GLN A 182 6.01 4.13 49.65
C GLN A 182 6.12 2.70 50.19
N LEU A 183 5.64 1.69 49.43
CA LEU A 183 5.79 0.28 49.81
C LEU A 183 7.27 -0.12 49.91
N SER A 184 8.11 0.35 48.99
CA SER A 184 9.55 0.07 49.00
C SER A 184 10.23 0.67 50.23
N ASP A 185 9.86 1.91 50.59
CA ASP A 185 10.38 2.60 51.77
C ASP A 185 9.92 1.85 53.06
N ASP A 186 8.65 1.45 53.15
CA ASP A 186 8.10 0.67 54.27
C ASP A 186 8.79 -0.70 54.44
N ILE A 187 9.06 -1.41 53.33
CA ILE A 187 9.81 -2.67 53.34
C ILE A 187 11.23 -2.46 53.86
N GLN A 188 11.88 -1.37 53.45
CA GLN A 188 13.24 -1.05 53.88
C GLN A 188 13.29 -0.70 55.37
N GLU A 189 12.32 0.06 55.88
CA GLU A 189 12.19 0.35 57.32
C GLU A 189 11.94 -0.92 58.13
N LEU A 190 11.02 -1.78 57.69
CA LEU A 190 10.74 -3.06 58.34
C LEU A 190 11.98 -3.97 58.37
N GLN A 191 12.74 -4.04 57.27
CA GLN A 191 13.98 -4.79 57.23
C GLN A 191 15.03 -4.24 58.21
N GLN A 192 15.17 -2.91 58.31
CA GLN A 192 16.09 -2.29 59.26
C GLN A 192 15.68 -2.59 60.71
N SER A 193 14.39 -2.41 61.02
CA SER A 193 13.82 -2.70 62.35
C SER A 193 14.04 -4.17 62.74
N LEU A 194 13.70 -5.11 61.85
CA LEU A 194 13.88 -6.53 62.08
C LEU A 194 15.36 -6.89 62.33
N ASN A 195 16.27 -6.32 61.55
CA ASN A 195 17.70 -6.54 61.73
C ASN A 195 18.22 -5.99 63.07
N GLN A 196 17.70 -4.84 63.51
CA GLN A 196 18.05 -4.25 64.81
C GLN A 196 17.53 -5.12 65.97
N GLU A 197 16.26 -5.52 65.93
CA GLU A 197 15.64 -6.46 66.86
C GLU A 197 16.45 -7.77 66.96
N PHE A 198 16.83 -8.35 65.82
CA PHE A 198 17.60 -9.59 65.78
C PHE A 198 18.99 -9.44 66.43
N ARG A 199 19.67 -8.32 66.16
CA ARG A 199 20.95 -7.99 66.81
C ARG A 199 20.79 -7.84 68.32
N GLN A 200 19.76 -7.12 68.77
CA GLN A 200 19.52 -6.89 70.19
C GLN A 200 19.20 -8.20 70.92
N LYS A 201 18.35 -9.05 70.33
CA LYS A 201 18.03 -10.37 70.88
C LYS A 201 19.24 -11.29 70.96
N THR A 202 20.14 -11.22 69.98
CA THR A 202 21.42 -11.95 69.97
C THR A 202 22.31 -11.53 71.14
N ILE A 203 22.44 -10.23 71.40
CA ILE A 203 23.22 -9.69 72.54
C ILE A 203 22.64 -10.20 73.86
N VAL A 204 21.33 -10.07 74.08
CA VAL A 204 20.67 -10.52 75.32
C VAL A 204 20.86 -12.02 75.54
N LEU A 205 20.74 -12.84 74.49
CA LEU A 205 20.99 -14.28 74.57
C LEU A 205 22.45 -14.60 74.91
N GLN A 206 23.40 -13.86 74.35
CA GLN A 206 24.83 -14.05 74.60
C GLN A 206 25.21 -13.66 76.04
N GLU A 207 24.66 -12.56 76.55
CA GLU A 207 24.80 -12.15 77.95
C GLU A 207 24.20 -13.18 78.90
N GLY A 208 22.97 -13.62 78.64
CA GLY A 208 22.29 -14.65 79.43
C GLY A 208 23.04 -15.99 79.44
N ASN A 209 23.62 -16.40 78.31
CA ASN A 209 24.47 -17.58 78.23
C ASN A 209 25.78 -17.42 79.02
N SER A 210 26.38 -16.24 78.98
CA SER A 210 27.61 -15.95 79.72
C SER A 210 27.36 -15.97 81.23
N GLN A 211 26.23 -15.39 81.68
CA GLN A 211 25.81 -15.45 83.08
C GLN A 211 25.57 -16.90 83.53
N LYS A 212 24.81 -17.68 82.78
CA LYS A 212 24.56 -19.10 83.09
C LYS A 212 25.84 -19.92 83.17
N LYS A 213 26.82 -19.67 82.29
CA LYS A 213 28.14 -20.34 82.35
C LYS A 213 28.89 -19.99 83.65
N SER A 214 28.84 -18.73 84.07
CA SER A 214 29.41 -18.29 85.35
C SER A 214 28.75 -19.01 86.53
N ASP A 215 27.42 -19.03 86.58
CA ASP A 215 26.67 -19.69 87.65
C ASP A 215 26.96 -21.20 87.71
N ILE A 216 27.09 -21.86 86.55
CA ILE A 216 27.46 -23.28 86.46
C ILE A 216 28.86 -23.50 87.03
N SER A 217 29.82 -22.64 86.68
CA SER A 217 31.20 -22.72 87.21
C SER A 217 31.21 -22.59 88.73
N GLU A 218 30.48 -21.61 89.28
CA GLU A 218 30.38 -21.38 90.72
C GLU A 218 29.71 -22.57 91.44
N LYS A 219 28.59 -23.08 90.91
CA LYS A 219 27.91 -24.26 91.45
C LYS A 219 28.81 -25.51 91.38
N THR A 220 29.59 -25.66 90.31
CA THR A 220 30.54 -26.77 90.15
C THR A 220 31.65 -26.69 91.20
N LYS A 221 32.15 -25.49 91.49
CA LYS A 221 33.13 -25.27 92.57
C LYS A 221 32.56 -25.69 93.94
N ARG A 222 31.36 -25.22 94.28
CA ARG A 222 30.66 -25.61 95.53
C ARG A 222 30.39 -27.11 95.62
N LEU A 223 30.00 -27.74 94.51
CA LEU A 223 29.78 -29.18 94.46
C LEU A 223 31.07 -29.96 94.77
N ASN A 224 32.22 -29.50 94.25
CA ASN A 224 33.50 -30.14 94.51
C ASN A 224 33.94 -29.95 95.97
N GLU A 225 33.68 -28.78 96.57
CA GLU A 225 33.88 -28.54 98.01
C GLU A 225 33.03 -29.49 98.86
N LEU A 226 31.74 -29.66 98.55
CA LEU A 226 30.87 -30.61 99.23
C LEU A 226 31.33 -32.07 99.07
N LYS A 227 31.81 -32.47 97.87
CA LYS A 227 32.33 -33.83 97.65
C LYS A 227 33.52 -34.13 98.56
N LEU A 228 34.42 -33.17 98.78
CA LEU A 228 35.54 -33.31 99.72
C LEU A 228 35.03 -33.50 101.16
N SER A 229 34.01 -32.74 101.58
CA SER A 229 33.37 -32.92 102.90
C SER A 229 32.66 -34.26 103.06
N VAL A 230 32.05 -34.79 101.99
CA VAL A 230 31.42 -36.12 102.03
C VAL A 230 32.46 -37.23 102.19
N VAL A 231 33.64 -37.10 101.56
CA VAL A 231 34.73 -38.08 101.72
C VAL A 231 35.23 -38.09 103.17
N SER A 232 35.44 -36.93 103.79
CA SER A 232 35.86 -36.86 105.20
C SER A 232 34.81 -37.40 106.17
N LEU A 233 33.52 -37.15 105.91
CA LEU A 233 32.43 -37.73 106.70
C LEU A 233 32.30 -39.25 106.51
N LYS A 234 32.62 -39.79 105.32
CA LYS A 234 32.66 -41.23 105.07
C LYS A 234 33.81 -41.93 105.81
N GLU A 235 34.97 -41.28 105.97
CA GLU A 235 36.07 -41.80 106.80
C GLU A 235 35.65 -41.92 108.28
N VAL A 236 34.89 -40.94 108.79
CA VAL A 236 34.27 -40.99 110.13
C VAL A 236 33.17 -42.07 110.20
N GLN A 237 32.40 -42.24 109.14
CA GLN A 237 31.38 -43.29 109.03
C GLN A 237 31.97 -44.71 109.04
N GLU A 238 33.12 -44.95 108.39
CA GLU A 238 33.81 -46.25 108.38
C GLU A 238 34.36 -46.59 109.79
N SER A 239 34.75 -45.60 110.59
CA SER A 239 35.19 -45.78 112.00
C SER A 239 34.05 -46.14 112.97
N LEU A 240 32.80 -45.81 112.63
CA LEU A 240 31.61 -46.07 113.45
C LEU A 240 30.88 -47.38 113.07
N LYS A 241 31.36 -48.10 112.04
CA LYS A 241 30.79 -49.35 111.51
C LYS A 241 31.26 -50.64 112.20
N THR A 242 32.10 -50.57 113.25
CA THR A 242 32.56 -51.74 114.02
C THR A 242 31.76 -52.03 115.29
N LYS A 243 30.63 -51.34 115.54
CA LYS A 243 29.72 -51.66 116.65
C LYS A 243 28.26 -51.67 116.19
N ILE A 244 27.64 -52.83 116.44
CA ILE A 244 26.20 -53.13 116.51
C ILE A 244 25.65 -53.91 115.31
N VAL A 245 25.26 -55.13 115.68
CA VAL A 245 24.46 -56.16 115.02
C VAL A 245 23.03 -56.03 115.58
N ASP A 246 22.00 -56.00 114.75
CA ASP A 246 21.15 -57.14 114.40
C ASP A 246 19.82 -56.70 113.75
N SER A 247 19.34 -57.57 112.86
CA SER A 247 18.10 -57.48 112.08
C SER A 247 16.83 -57.43 112.96
N PRO A 248 15.68 -56.91 112.46
CA PRO A 248 14.72 -57.85 111.89
C PRO A 248 13.97 -57.30 110.65
N GLU A 249 14.25 -57.93 109.52
CA GLU A 249 13.27 -58.16 108.46
C GLU A 249 12.08 -58.94 109.02
N LYS A 250 10.91 -58.30 109.04
CA LYS A 250 9.59 -58.84 108.60
C LYS A 250 8.43 -57.94 109.05
N LEU A 251 8.45 -56.68 108.61
CA LEU A 251 7.25 -55.82 108.55
C LEU A 251 7.32 -54.72 107.47
N LYS A 252 8.29 -54.82 106.53
CA LYS A 252 8.52 -53.86 105.43
C LYS A 252 7.81 -54.26 104.13
N ASN A 253 7.66 -55.58 103.92
CA ASN A 253 7.17 -56.18 102.68
C ASN A 253 5.67 -55.97 102.35
N TYR A 254 4.87 -55.42 103.26
CA TYR A 254 3.45 -55.15 103.00
C TYR A 254 3.19 -53.67 102.64
N LYS A 255 3.93 -52.74 103.24
CA LYS A 255 3.84 -51.30 102.95
C LYS A 255 4.53 -50.93 101.63
N GLU A 256 5.61 -51.64 101.28
CA GLU A 256 6.32 -51.50 99.99
C GLU A 256 5.47 -51.99 98.81
N LYS A 257 4.77 -53.13 98.95
CA LYS A 257 3.88 -53.64 97.90
C LYS A 257 2.68 -52.72 97.61
N MET A 258 2.10 -52.09 98.63
CA MET A 258 1.01 -51.12 98.44
C MET A 258 1.54 -49.81 97.80
N LYS A 259 2.73 -49.36 98.20
CA LYS A 259 3.40 -48.17 97.62
C LYS A 259 3.79 -48.41 96.16
N ASP A 260 4.28 -49.60 95.82
CA ASP A 260 4.59 -50.02 94.45
C ASP A 260 3.34 -50.10 93.58
N THR A 261 2.21 -50.59 94.11
CA THR A 261 0.95 -50.68 93.36
C THR A 261 0.39 -49.30 93.06
N VAL A 262 0.42 -48.39 94.04
CA VAL A 262 0.02 -46.98 93.84
C VAL A 262 0.96 -46.27 92.87
N GLN A 263 2.27 -46.54 92.93
CA GLN A 263 3.25 -45.95 92.00
C GLN A 263 3.06 -46.46 90.56
N LYS A 264 2.78 -47.76 90.38
CA LYS A 264 2.47 -48.34 89.07
C LYS A 264 1.21 -47.73 88.46
N LEU A 265 0.15 -47.54 89.24
CA LEU A 265 -1.08 -46.90 88.77
C LEU A 265 -0.86 -45.41 88.43
N LYS A 266 -0.02 -44.70 89.20
CA LYS A 266 0.31 -43.30 88.93
C LYS A 266 1.14 -43.14 87.64
N ASN A 267 2.10 -44.03 87.42
CA ASN A 267 2.90 -44.07 86.19
C ASN A 267 2.04 -44.44 84.98
N SER A 268 1.17 -45.45 85.11
CA SER A 268 0.22 -45.84 84.06
C SER A 268 -0.73 -44.69 83.68
N ARG A 269 -1.23 -43.94 84.68
CA ARG A 269 -2.07 -42.76 84.42
C ARG A 269 -1.30 -41.66 83.69
N GLN A 270 -0.05 -41.42 84.07
CA GLN A 270 0.82 -40.43 83.44
C GLN A 270 1.10 -40.80 81.96
N GLU A 271 1.43 -42.07 81.69
CA GLU A 271 1.63 -42.57 80.32
C GLU A 271 0.38 -42.41 79.45
N VAL A 272 -0.81 -42.66 80.01
CA VAL A 272 -2.08 -42.46 79.29
C VAL A 272 -2.33 -40.98 79.00
N MET A 273 -2.02 -40.09 79.96
CA MET A 273 -2.12 -38.64 79.77
C MET A 273 -1.16 -38.12 78.70
N GLU A 274 0.09 -38.57 78.71
CA GLU A 274 1.11 -38.18 77.72
C GLU A 274 0.73 -38.66 76.32
N LYS A 275 0.24 -39.90 76.19
CA LYS A 275 -0.31 -40.40 74.92
C LYS A 275 -1.51 -39.59 74.46
N TYR A 276 -2.40 -39.20 75.37
CA TYR A 276 -3.56 -38.38 75.03
C TYR A 276 -3.17 -36.96 74.57
N GLU A 277 -2.18 -36.32 75.19
CA GLU A 277 -1.64 -35.03 74.73
C GLU A 277 -1.04 -35.14 73.33
N ILE A 278 -0.23 -36.17 73.07
CA ILE A 278 0.34 -36.42 71.73
C ILE A 278 -0.76 -36.64 70.68
N TYR A 279 -1.81 -37.41 71.00
CA TYR A 279 -2.95 -37.61 70.10
C TYR A 279 -3.76 -36.33 69.88
N ARG A 280 -3.92 -35.50 70.91
CA ARG A 280 -4.61 -34.21 70.79
C ARG A 280 -3.84 -33.26 69.87
N ASP A 281 -2.54 -33.11 70.09
CA ASP A 281 -1.67 -32.25 69.27
C ASP A 281 -1.65 -32.70 67.80
N SER A 282 -1.71 -34.01 67.56
CA SER A 282 -1.79 -34.57 66.20
C SER A 282 -3.17 -34.47 65.55
N VAL A 283 -4.25 -34.34 66.33
CA VAL A 283 -5.58 -34.02 65.81
C VAL A 283 -5.74 -32.54 65.55
N ASP A 284 -5.17 -31.67 66.39
CA ASP A 284 -5.26 -30.22 66.26
C ASP A 284 -4.56 -29.69 64.99
N CYS A 285 -3.60 -30.45 64.41
CA CYS A 285 -2.92 -30.08 63.16
C CYS A 285 -3.60 -30.60 61.88
N LEU A 286 -4.58 -31.51 61.98
CA LEU A 286 -5.33 -32.05 60.82
C LEU A 286 -6.04 -30.97 59.97
N PRO A 287 -6.69 -29.94 60.55
CA PRO A 287 -7.35 -28.89 59.75
C PRO A 287 -6.39 -28.13 58.84
N SER A 288 -5.16 -27.87 59.30
CA SER A 288 -4.12 -27.22 58.50
C SER A 288 -3.67 -28.10 57.34
N CYS A 289 -3.47 -29.40 57.57
CA CYS A 289 -3.20 -30.35 56.49
C CYS A 289 -4.35 -30.43 55.48
N GLN A 290 -5.60 -30.38 55.94
CA GLN A 290 -6.77 -30.42 55.06
C GLN A 290 -6.85 -29.17 54.15
N LEU A 291 -6.57 -27.99 54.70
CA LEU A 291 -6.46 -26.74 53.92
C LEU A 291 -5.36 -26.83 52.86
N GLU A 292 -4.21 -27.41 53.21
CA GLU A 292 -3.08 -27.56 52.29
C GLU A 292 -3.43 -28.53 51.14
N VAL A 293 -4.10 -29.65 51.43
CA VAL A 293 -4.59 -30.59 50.41
C VAL A 293 -5.58 -29.91 49.45
N GLN A 294 -6.53 -29.11 49.96
CA GLN A 294 -7.46 -28.37 49.11
C GLN A 294 -6.75 -27.37 48.20
N LEU A 295 -5.69 -26.72 48.71
CA LEU A 295 -4.90 -25.77 47.95
C LEU A 295 -4.13 -26.47 46.81
N TYR A 296 -3.55 -27.65 47.06
CA TYR A 296 -2.94 -28.47 46.01
C TYR A 296 -3.95 -28.98 45.00
N GLN A 297 -5.15 -29.34 45.45
CA GLN A 297 -6.22 -29.80 44.57
C GLN A 297 -6.66 -28.69 43.60
N LYS A 298 -6.76 -27.44 44.08
CA LYS A 298 -7.01 -26.27 43.23
C LYS A 298 -5.89 -26.04 42.22
N LYS A 299 -4.62 -26.11 42.65
CA LYS A 299 -3.46 -25.98 41.75
C LYS A 299 -3.46 -27.05 40.64
N ILE A 300 -3.83 -28.29 40.96
CA ILE A 300 -3.92 -29.37 39.98
C ILE A 300 -5.02 -29.08 38.95
N GLN A 301 -6.17 -28.55 39.38
CA GLN A 301 -7.24 -28.16 38.47
C GLN A 301 -6.80 -27.01 37.55
N ASP A 302 -6.19 -25.96 38.10
CA ASP A 302 -5.68 -24.82 37.32
C ASP A 302 -4.64 -25.28 36.27
N LEU A 303 -3.78 -26.24 36.64
CA LEU A 303 -2.81 -26.84 35.70
C LEU A 303 -3.49 -27.67 34.59
N ALA A 304 -4.56 -28.40 34.91
CA ALA A 304 -5.31 -29.16 33.92
C ALA A 304 -5.98 -28.24 32.88
N ASP A 305 -6.63 -27.17 33.35
CA ASP A 305 -7.29 -26.18 32.50
C ASP A 305 -6.27 -25.46 31.60
N ASN A 306 -5.11 -25.11 32.15
CA ASN A 306 -4.02 -24.50 31.38
C ASN A 306 -3.47 -25.45 30.31
N ARG A 307 -3.37 -26.75 30.60
CA ARG A 307 -2.94 -27.77 29.62
C ARG A 307 -3.93 -27.87 28.45
N GLU A 308 -5.22 -27.79 28.71
CA GLU A 308 -6.25 -27.81 27.66
C GLU A 308 -6.17 -26.56 26.76
N LYS A 309 -5.99 -25.37 27.36
CA LYS A 309 -5.74 -24.14 26.61
C LYS A 309 -4.49 -24.25 25.72
N LEU A 310 -3.38 -24.75 26.28
CA LEU A 310 -2.13 -24.99 25.55
C LEU A 310 -2.34 -25.94 24.36
N THR A 311 -3.12 -27.00 24.55
CA THR A 311 -3.42 -27.96 23.48
C THR A 311 -4.21 -27.31 22.35
N THR A 312 -5.12 -26.39 22.67
CA THR A 312 -5.91 -25.64 21.70
C THR A 312 -5.01 -24.67 20.90
N ILE A 313 -4.18 -23.90 21.59
CA ILE A 313 -3.21 -22.98 20.97
C ILE A 313 -2.24 -23.74 20.05
N LEU A 314 -1.80 -24.93 20.46
CA LEU A 314 -0.87 -25.74 19.68
C LEU A 314 -1.51 -26.24 18.37
N LYS A 315 -2.80 -26.61 18.39
CA LYS A 315 -3.56 -26.94 17.16
C LYS A 315 -3.72 -25.73 16.25
N GLU A 316 -3.99 -24.55 16.80
CA GLU A 316 -4.07 -23.31 16.01
C GLU A 316 -2.72 -22.97 15.37
N SER A 317 -1.62 -23.14 16.11
CA SER A 317 -0.25 -22.92 15.59
C SER A 317 0.06 -23.84 14.41
N LEU A 318 -0.25 -25.13 14.51
CA LEU A 318 -0.04 -26.09 13.41
C LEU A 318 -0.88 -25.72 12.17
N ASN A 319 -2.15 -25.35 12.35
CA ASN A 319 -2.99 -24.91 11.24
C ASN A 319 -2.46 -23.64 10.56
N LEU A 320 -1.87 -22.72 11.33
CA LEU A 320 -1.24 -21.52 10.79
C LEU A 320 0.05 -21.84 10.05
N GLU A 321 0.86 -22.77 10.54
CA GLU A 321 2.07 -23.27 9.85
C GLU A 321 1.73 -23.90 8.51
N ASP A 322 0.73 -24.79 8.46
CA ASP A 322 0.25 -25.40 7.21
C ASP A 322 -0.22 -24.35 6.19
N LYS A 323 -0.88 -23.29 6.68
CA LYS A 323 -1.33 -22.20 5.83
C LYS A 323 -0.17 -21.35 5.30
N ILE A 324 0.83 -21.08 6.13
CA ILE A 324 2.06 -20.38 5.71
C ILE A 324 2.77 -21.21 4.63
N GLU A 325 2.90 -22.53 4.80
CA GLU A 325 3.55 -23.39 3.80
C GLU A 325 2.78 -23.39 2.47
N SER A 326 1.44 -23.45 2.53
CA SER A 326 0.59 -23.34 1.33
C SER A 326 0.80 -22.00 0.62
N ASP A 327 0.75 -20.88 1.35
CA ASP A 327 0.91 -19.53 0.80
C ASP A 327 2.32 -19.31 0.22
N GLU A 328 3.37 -19.86 0.85
CA GLU A 328 4.73 -19.84 0.32
C GLU A 328 4.86 -20.61 -1.01
N SER A 329 4.16 -21.74 -1.13
CA SER A 329 4.16 -22.53 -2.37
C SER A 329 3.49 -21.77 -3.52
N GLU A 330 2.41 -21.03 -3.23
CA GLU A 330 1.70 -20.19 -4.20
C GLU A 330 2.56 -18.99 -4.61
N LEU A 331 3.22 -18.34 -3.65
CA LEU A 331 4.13 -17.24 -3.91
C LEU A 331 5.28 -17.66 -4.84
N LYS A 332 5.83 -18.86 -4.66
CA LYS A 332 6.86 -19.41 -5.56
C LYS A 332 6.33 -19.57 -6.98
N LYS A 333 5.10 -20.09 -7.16
CA LYS A 333 4.46 -20.22 -8.48
C LYS A 333 4.27 -18.86 -9.15
N LEU A 334 3.68 -17.90 -8.45
CA LEU A 334 3.45 -16.55 -8.97
C LEU A 334 4.77 -15.85 -9.37
N LYS A 335 5.84 -16.05 -8.59
CA LYS A 335 7.17 -15.51 -8.91
C LYS A 335 7.76 -16.13 -10.19
N THR A 336 7.49 -17.40 -10.46
CA THR A 336 7.90 -18.02 -11.73
C THR A 336 7.13 -17.46 -12.92
N GLU A 337 5.82 -17.22 -12.77
CA GLU A 337 5.00 -16.59 -13.79
C GLU A 337 5.42 -15.14 -14.07
N GLU A 338 5.66 -14.34 -13.03
CA GLU A 338 6.18 -12.97 -13.14
C GLU A 338 7.48 -12.93 -13.96
N ASN A 339 8.41 -13.84 -13.68
CA ASN A 339 9.66 -13.95 -14.41
C ASN A 339 9.45 -14.35 -15.88
N SER A 340 8.47 -15.22 -16.17
CA SER A 340 8.10 -15.58 -17.54
C SER A 340 7.55 -14.39 -18.32
N PHE A 341 6.68 -13.57 -17.69
CA PHE A 341 6.13 -12.36 -18.30
C PHE A 341 7.19 -11.29 -18.50
N LYS A 342 8.13 -11.12 -17.56
CA LYS A 342 9.28 -10.21 -17.73
C LYS A 342 10.10 -10.58 -18.97
N ARG A 343 10.41 -11.86 -19.17
CA ARG A 343 11.12 -12.33 -20.38
C ARG A 343 10.32 -12.04 -21.65
N LEU A 344 9.02 -12.32 -21.64
CA LEU A 344 8.15 -12.05 -22.78
C LEU A 344 8.10 -10.54 -23.11
N MET A 345 8.03 -9.69 -22.09
CA MET A 345 8.03 -8.23 -22.26
C MET A 345 9.32 -7.75 -22.93
N ILE A 346 10.48 -8.27 -22.53
CA ILE A 346 11.77 -7.94 -23.14
C ILE A 346 11.75 -8.29 -24.64
N VAL A 347 11.35 -9.52 -24.98
CA VAL A 347 11.25 -9.98 -26.38
C VAL A 347 10.31 -9.08 -27.20
N LYS A 348 9.18 -8.65 -26.62
CA LYS A 348 8.25 -7.74 -27.30
C LYS A 348 8.84 -6.34 -27.50
N LYS A 349 9.58 -5.81 -26.51
CA LYS A 349 10.28 -4.52 -26.63
C LYS A 349 11.36 -4.56 -27.71
N GLU A 350 12.14 -5.64 -27.80
CA GLU A 350 13.16 -5.81 -28.85
C GLU A 350 12.54 -5.89 -30.26
N LYS A 351 11.44 -6.63 -30.41
CA LYS A 351 10.68 -6.68 -31.67
C LYS A 351 10.14 -5.32 -32.06
N LEU A 352 9.62 -4.55 -31.10
CA LEU A 352 9.14 -3.18 -31.34
C LEU A 352 10.28 -2.27 -31.77
N ALA A 353 11.42 -2.29 -31.07
CA ALA A 353 12.60 -1.49 -31.41
C ALA A 353 13.12 -1.81 -32.82
N THR A 354 13.15 -3.10 -33.19
CA THR A 354 13.54 -3.55 -34.53
C THR A 354 12.57 -3.04 -35.60
N ALA A 355 11.27 -3.11 -35.34
CA ALA A 355 10.26 -2.58 -36.26
C ALA A 355 10.37 -1.05 -36.42
N GLN A 356 10.55 -0.33 -35.31
CA GLN A 356 10.74 1.12 -35.31
C GLN A 356 11.97 1.52 -36.12
N PHE A 357 13.10 0.82 -35.94
CA PHE A 357 14.32 1.04 -36.70
C PHE A 357 14.08 0.84 -38.21
N ARG A 358 13.37 -0.22 -38.61
CA ARG A 358 13.03 -0.48 -40.02
C ARG A 358 12.14 0.62 -40.61
N ILE A 359 11.16 1.11 -39.84
CA ILE A 359 10.29 2.21 -40.27
C ILE A 359 11.11 3.49 -40.47
N ASN A 360 11.97 3.84 -39.50
CA ASN A 360 12.81 5.02 -39.57
C ASN A 360 13.78 4.96 -40.77
N LYS A 361 14.39 3.80 -41.02
CA LYS A 361 15.26 3.60 -42.18
C LYS A 361 14.50 3.83 -43.50
N LYS A 362 13.32 3.24 -43.66
CA LYS A 362 12.48 3.47 -44.86
C LYS A 362 12.11 4.94 -45.03
N HIS A 363 11.80 5.63 -43.94
CA HIS A 363 11.45 7.05 -43.99
C HIS A 363 12.65 7.92 -44.42
N GLU A 364 13.86 7.59 -43.96
CA GLU A 364 15.08 8.28 -44.39
C GLU A 364 15.42 7.99 -45.86
N ASP A 365 15.28 6.73 -46.30
CA ASP A 365 15.45 6.34 -47.71
C ASP A 365 14.49 7.12 -48.62
N VAL A 366 13.22 7.26 -48.23
CA VAL A 366 12.22 8.05 -48.97
C VAL A 366 12.56 9.54 -48.98
N LYS A 367 13.04 10.10 -47.85
CA LYS A 367 13.51 11.50 -47.79
C LYS A 367 14.70 11.74 -48.72
N GLN A 368 15.66 10.81 -48.75
CA GLN A 368 16.81 10.89 -49.62
C GLN A 368 16.39 10.82 -51.09
N TYR A 369 15.52 9.87 -51.44
CA TYR A 369 14.95 9.77 -52.78
C TYR A 369 14.23 11.06 -53.21
N LYS A 370 13.39 11.63 -52.33
CA LYS A 370 12.70 12.91 -52.60
C LYS A 370 13.70 14.05 -52.86
N ARG A 371 14.79 14.13 -52.10
CA ARG A 371 15.85 15.14 -52.32
C ARG A 371 16.49 15.00 -53.69
N THR A 372 16.85 13.77 -54.09
CA THR A 372 17.44 13.50 -55.41
C THR A 372 16.49 13.88 -56.54
N VAL A 373 15.20 13.52 -56.44
CA VAL A 373 14.20 13.89 -57.45
C VAL A 373 14.05 15.41 -57.57
N ILE A 374 14.04 16.15 -56.45
CA ILE A 374 13.99 17.62 -56.47
C ILE A 374 15.23 18.20 -57.16
N GLU A 375 16.42 17.70 -56.85
CA GLU A 375 17.66 18.11 -57.51
C GLU A 375 17.62 17.88 -59.03
N ASP A 376 17.12 16.72 -59.47
CA ASP A 376 17.02 16.42 -60.90
C ASP A 376 15.96 17.29 -61.59
N CYS A 377 14.81 17.56 -60.95
CA CYS A 377 13.83 18.53 -61.44
C CYS A 377 14.43 19.92 -61.59
N ASN A 378 15.25 20.37 -60.62
CA ASN A 378 15.93 21.66 -60.69
C ASN A 378 16.89 21.73 -61.87
N LYS A 379 17.72 20.69 -62.09
CA LYS A 379 18.62 20.61 -63.26
C LYS A 379 17.85 20.67 -64.58
N VAL A 380 16.69 20.01 -64.67
CA VAL A 380 15.83 20.06 -65.86
C VAL A 380 15.26 21.47 -66.07
N GLN A 381 14.82 22.12 -64.99
CA GLN A 381 14.31 23.49 -65.02
C GLN A 381 15.38 24.48 -65.48
N GLU A 382 16.61 24.37 -64.98
CA GLU A 382 17.76 25.19 -65.42
C GLU A 382 18.04 25.00 -66.91
N LYS A 383 18.13 23.75 -67.37
CA LYS A 383 18.31 23.45 -68.81
C LYS A 383 17.19 24.04 -69.65
N ARG A 384 15.94 23.94 -69.19
CA ARG A 384 14.78 24.52 -69.88
C ARG A 384 14.87 26.04 -69.93
N GLY A 385 15.29 26.68 -68.85
CA GLY A 385 15.55 28.12 -68.80
C GLY A 385 16.59 28.56 -69.83
N ALA A 386 17.73 27.87 -69.88
CA ALA A 386 18.80 28.15 -70.85
C ALA A 386 18.33 27.97 -72.32
N VAL A 387 17.51 26.95 -72.60
CA VAL A 387 16.91 26.78 -73.93
C VAL A 387 15.93 27.90 -74.25
N TYR A 388 15.08 28.29 -73.30
CA TYR A 388 14.14 29.39 -73.47
C TYR A 388 14.85 30.71 -73.80
N GLU A 389 15.93 31.02 -73.08
CA GLU A 389 16.77 32.19 -73.36
C GLU A 389 17.30 32.16 -74.80
N ARG A 390 17.88 31.04 -75.24
CA ARG A 390 18.36 30.87 -76.63
C ARG A 390 17.25 31.09 -77.65
N VAL A 391 16.07 30.51 -77.43
CA VAL A 391 14.92 30.67 -78.32
C VAL A 391 14.47 32.14 -78.36
N THR A 392 14.46 32.84 -77.23
CA THR A 392 14.14 34.27 -77.20
C THR A 392 15.15 35.11 -77.97
N THR A 393 16.46 34.81 -77.86
CA THR A 393 17.50 35.50 -78.63
C THR A 393 17.32 35.28 -80.13
N ILE A 394 17.11 34.04 -80.56
CA ILE A 394 16.86 33.71 -81.98
C ILE A 394 15.61 34.44 -82.48
N ASN A 395 14.53 34.47 -81.70
CA ASN A 395 13.31 35.18 -82.09
C ASN A 395 13.54 36.70 -82.22
N GLN A 396 14.35 37.30 -81.35
CA GLN A 396 14.73 38.71 -81.46
C GLN A 396 15.57 38.96 -82.73
N GLU A 397 16.50 38.07 -83.07
CA GLU A 397 17.27 38.13 -84.31
C GLU A 397 16.38 38.00 -85.55
N ILE A 398 15.44 37.04 -85.56
CA ILE A 398 14.44 36.89 -86.63
C ILE A 398 13.64 38.18 -86.81
N GLN A 399 13.20 38.82 -85.73
CA GLN A 399 12.49 40.10 -85.81
C GLN A 399 13.35 41.21 -86.41
N LYS A 400 14.63 41.32 -86.02
CA LYS A 400 15.57 42.27 -86.63
C LYS A 400 15.77 42.01 -88.12
N ILE A 401 15.95 40.74 -88.52
CA ILE A 401 16.10 40.36 -89.93
C ILE A 401 14.83 40.69 -90.72
N LYS A 402 13.64 40.33 -90.20
CA LYS A 402 12.35 40.67 -90.84
C LYS A 402 12.19 42.17 -91.04
N PHE A 403 12.53 42.97 -90.03
CA PHE A 403 12.50 44.42 -90.13
C PHE A 403 13.47 44.94 -91.20
N GLY A 404 14.70 44.40 -91.26
CA GLY A 404 15.68 44.73 -92.30
C GLY A 404 15.20 44.37 -93.71
N ILE A 405 14.59 43.19 -93.88
CA ILE A 405 13.97 42.78 -95.17
C ILE A 405 12.86 43.77 -95.57
N GLN A 406 12.02 44.19 -94.63
CA GLN A 406 10.96 45.16 -94.91
C GLN A 406 11.55 46.51 -95.35
N GLN A 407 12.56 47.02 -94.65
CA GLN A 407 13.24 48.26 -95.05
C GLN A 407 13.86 48.17 -96.45
N LEU A 408 14.46 47.03 -96.81
CA LEU A 408 15.02 46.79 -98.14
C LEU A 408 13.92 46.74 -99.21
N LYS A 409 12.77 46.11 -98.93
CA LYS A 409 11.60 46.13 -99.83
C LYS A 409 11.08 47.56 -100.05
N ASP A 410 10.92 48.33 -98.98
CA ASP A 410 10.45 49.72 -99.04
C ASP A 410 11.47 50.63 -99.77
N ALA A 411 12.77 50.32 -99.69
CA ALA A 411 13.81 51.00 -100.45
C ALA A 411 13.75 50.64 -101.95
N ALA A 412 13.59 49.35 -102.28
CA ALA A 412 13.45 48.88 -103.65
C ALA A 412 12.18 49.42 -104.32
N GLU A 413 11.05 49.51 -103.61
CA GLU A 413 9.83 50.15 -104.12
C GLU A 413 10.03 51.65 -104.37
N ARG A 414 10.75 52.35 -103.48
CA ARG A 414 11.12 53.77 -103.68
C ARG A 414 12.04 53.96 -104.89
N GLU A 415 13.01 53.08 -105.09
CA GLU A 415 13.84 53.10 -106.31
C GLU A 415 13.01 52.80 -107.56
N LYS A 416 12.14 51.80 -107.54
CA LYS A 416 11.24 51.50 -108.66
C LYS A 416 10.34 52.69 -109.03
N LEU A 417 9.81 53.39 -108.04
CA LEU A 417 9.05 54.63 -108.22
C LEU A 417 9.91 55.75 -108.83
N LYS A 418 11.17 55.91 -108.40
CA LYS A 418 12.12 56.84 -109.02
C LYS A 418 12.45 56.47 -110.47
N SER A 419 12.65 55.20 -110.77
CA SER A 419 12.92 54.70 -112.13
C SER A 419 11.70 54.89 -113.04
N GLN A 420 10.48 54.69 -112.54
CA GLN A 420 9.26 54.96 -113.30
C GLN A 420 9.09 56.46 -113.61
N VAL A 421 9.44 57.36 -112.69
CA VAL A 421 9.43 58.81 -112.95
C VAL A 421 10.51 59.19 -113.97
N SER A 422 11.65 58.49 -113.99
CA SER A 422 12.72 58.74 -114.96
C SER A 422 12.37 58.27 -116.39
N CYS A 423 11.50 57.27 -116.54
CA CYS A 423 11.04 56.79 -117.86
C CYS A 423 9.95 57.67 -118.51
N TYR A 424 9.36 58.63 -117.79
CA TYR A 424 8.41 59.60 -118.37
C TYR A 424 9.07 60.90 -118.87
N LEU A 425 10.39 61.03 -118.77
CA LEU A 425 11.13 62.24 -119.18
C LEU A 425 11.90 62.11 -120.51
N PHE A 426 11.71 61.02 -121.27
CA PHE A 426 12.18 60.92 -122.66
C PHE A 426 11.15 60.20 -123.55
N PRO A 427 10.36 60.94 -124.35
CA PRO A 427 9.76 60.42 -125.57
C PRO A 427 10.80 60.38 -126.72
N PRO A 428 10.52 59.63 -127.80
CA PRO A 428 11.46 59.28 -128.88
C PRO A 428 12.09 60.46 -129.63
#